data_AF-A0A6L9ITK0-F1
#
_entry.id   AF-A0A6L9ITK0-F1
#
_cell.length_a   1.000
_cell.length_b   1.000
_cell.length_c   1.000
_cell.angle_alpha   90.00
_cell.angle_beta   90.00
_cell.angle_gamma   90.00
#
_symmetry.space_group_name_H-M   'P 1'
#
loop_
_entity.id
_entity.type
_entity.pdbx_description
1 polymer ?
#
loop_
_entity_poly.entity_id
_entity_poly.type
_entity_poly.pdbx_seq_one_letter_code
_entity_poly.pdbx_strand_id
1 'polypeptide(L)'
;MITKVTHVSVLVNDQDEALKFYVDTLGLEKRSDDPMPGSENQRWLTVGPKDQPDVEIILQATDWGVEPITTEERAALVGKAPGLLFQTNDIKADVEALKAKGV
;
A
#
# COMPACT_ATOMS: atom_id res chain seq x y z
N MET A 1 -1.34 -26.32 8.83
CA MET A 1 -0.07 -25.87 8.22
C MET A 1 -0.39 -24.68 7.31
N ILE A 2 0.41 -23.62 7.33
CA ILE A 2 0.26 -22.41 6.49
C ILE A 2 0.77 -22.71 5.07
N THR A 3 0.10 -22.22 4.01
CA THR A 3 0.40 -22.57 2.61
C THR A 3 0.87 -21.41 1.73
N LYS A 4 0.50 -20.16 2.03
CA LYS A 4 0.95 -18.96 1.30
C LYS A 4 0.73 -17.67 2.10
N VAL A 5 1.49 -16.64 1.76
CA VAL A 5 1.19 -15.24 2.11
C VAL A 5 0.33 -14.67 0.99
N THR A 6 -0.77 -13.99 1.34
CA THR A 6 -1.68 -13.38 0.35
C THR A 6 -1.70 -11.86 0.42
N HIS A 7 -1.38 -11.29 1.59
CA HIS A 7 -1.42 -9.85 1.79
C HIS A 7 -0.23 -9.37 2.61
N VAL A 8 0.23 -8.17 2.31
CA VAL A 8 1.19 -7.40 3.12
C VAL A 8 0.63 -6.00 3.30
N SER A 9 0.91 -5.35 4.44
CA SER A 9 0.39 -4.01 4.72
C SER A 9 1.47 -2.95 4.59
N VAL A 10 1.09 -1.80 4.04
CA VAL A 10 1.84 -0.55 4.15
C VAL A 10 0.97 0.49 4.83
N LEU A 11 1.54 1.13 5.85
CA LEU A 11 0.88 2.20 6.57
C LEU A 11 0.87 3.49 5.71
N VAL A 12 -0.31 4.06 5.52
CA VAL A 12 -0.52 5.28 4.74
C VAL A 12 -1.32 6.30 5.54
N ASN A 13 -1.05 7.58 5.32
CA ASN A 13 -1.75 8.66 6.02
C ASN A 13 -3.14 8.91 5.41
N ASP A 14 -3.22 8.93 4.09
CA ASP A 14 -4.46 9.10 3.32
C ASP A 14 -4.54 8.00 2.25
N GLN A 15 -5.65 7.25 2.25
CA GLN A 15 -5.81 6.11 1.35
C GLN A 15 -6.09 6.52 -0.10
N ASP A 16 -6.71 7.68 -0.35
CA ASP A 16 -6.97 8.17 -1.71
C ASP A 16 -5.69 8.70 -2.36
N GLU A 17 -4.89 9.46 -1.62
CA GLU A 17 -3.57 9.89 -2.06
C GLU A 17 -2.65 8.70 -2.33
N ALA A 18 -2.67 7.70 -1.43
CA ALA A 18 -1.92 6.47 -1.62
C ALA A 18 -2.41 5.71 -2.86
N LEU A 19 -3.72 5.57 -3.06
CA LEU A 19 -4.27 4.90 -4.23
C LEU A 19 -3.77 5.54 -5.53
N LYS A 20 -3.86 6.87 -5.61
CA LYS A 20 -3.37 7.64 -6.74
C LYS A 20 -1.88 7.40 -6.97
N PHE A 21 -1.07 7.43 -5.92
CA PHE A 21 0.36 7.16 -6.03
C PHE A 21 0.65 5.73 -6.54
N TYR A 22 0.07 4.71 -5.91
CA TYR A 22 0.36 3.33 -6.27
C TYR A 22 -0.19 2.94 -7.65
N VAL A 23 -1.34 3.47 -8.05
CA VAL A 23 -1.96 3.15 -9.36
C VAL A 23 -1.44 4.06 -10.47
N ASP A 24 -1.55 5.38 -10.33
CA ASP A 24 -1.23 6.30 -11.42
C ASP A 24 0.28 6.54 -11.58
N THR A 25 1.01 6.57 -10.46
CA THR A 25 2.45 6.82 -10.47
C THR A 25 3.24 5.53 -10.67
N LEU A 26 3.03 4.52 -9.82
CA LEU A 26 3.76 3.24 -9.87
C LEU A 26 3.17 2.22 -10.86
N GLY A 27 1.94 2.43 -11.35
CA GLY A 27 1.33 1.55 -12.35
C GLY A 27 0.77 0.23 -11.80
N LEU A 28 0.58 0.11 -10.49
CA LEU A 28 -0.10 -1.05 -9.89
C LEU A 28 -1.59 -1.05 -10.25
N GLU A 29 -2.23 -2.20 -10.07
CA GLU A 29 -3.68 -2.34 -10.23
C GLU A 29 -4.38 -2.29 -8.87
N LYS A 30 -5.51 -1.58 -8.80
CA LYS A 30 -6.45 -1.69 -7.69
C LYS A 30 -7.08 -3.09 -7.71
N ARG A 31 -7.03 -3.78 -6.57
CA ARG A 31 -7.55 -5.16 -6.42
C ARG A 31 -8.88 -5.19 -5.67
N SER A 32 -8.97 -4.52 -4.53
CA SER A 32 -10.19 -4.37 -3.73
C SER A 32 -10.34 -2.95 -3.22
N ASP A 33 -11.57 -2.50 -3.00
CA ASP A 33 -11.91 -1.16 -2.53
C ASP A 33 -13.30 -1.16 -1.89
N ASP A 34 -13.36 -1.66 -0.67
CA ASP A 34 -14.61 -2.02 0.00
C ASP A 34 -14.63 -1.53 1.46
N PRO A 35 -15.81 -1.28 2.05
CA PRO A 35 -15.91 -1.08 3.49
C PRO A 35 -15.38 -2.30 4.25
N MET A 36 -14.60 -2.08 5.30
CA MET A 36 -14.06 -3.19 6.10
C MET A 36 -15.16 -3.78 7.01
N PRO A 37 -15.48 -5.08 6.90
CA PRO A 37 -16.52 -5.68 7.71
C PRO A 37 -16.23 -5.56 9.20
N GLY A 38 -17.22 -5.12 9.98
CA GLY A 38 -17.11 -5.03 11.44
C GLY A 38 -16.40 -3.77 11.96
N SER A 39 -16.17 -2.79 11.10
CA SER A 39 -15.58 -1.50 11.47
C SER A 39 -16.37 -0.33 10.89
N GLU A 40 -16.74 0.62 11.75
CA GLU A 40 -17.35 1.87 11.33
C GLU A 40 -16.23 2.79 10.83
N ASN A 41 -16.16 3.02 9.51
CA ASN A 41 -15.25 3.94 8.81
C ASN A 41 -13.88 3.40 8.34
N GLN A 42 -13.58 2.12 8.51
CA GLN A 42 -12.37 1.55 7.87
C GLN A 42 -12.68 1.04 6.46
N ARG A 43 -11.72 1.24 5.54
CA ARG A 43 -11.83 0.90 4.11
C ARG A 43 -10.78 -0.13 3.73
N TRP A 44 -11.19 -1.34 3.37
CA TRP A 44 -10.29 -2.34 2.80
C TRP A 44 -9.89 -1.96 1.38
N LEU A 45 -8.67 -1.42 1.24
CA LEU A 45 -8.12 -0.97 -0.04
C LEU A 45 -6.82 -1.72 -0.34
N THR A 46 -6.80 -2.42 -1.47
CA THR A 46 -5.63 -3.19 -1.89
C THR A 46 -5.20 -2.89 -3.32
N VAL A 47 -3.89 -2.99 -3.55
CA VAL A 47 -3.25 -2.82 -4.86
C VAL A 47 -2.22 -3.93 -5.10
N GLY A 48 -1.82 -4.17 -6.35
CA GLY A 48 -0.73 -5.11 -6.63
C GLY A 48 -0.19 -5.00 -8.06
N PRO A 49 0.99 -5.56 -8.35
CA PRO A 49 1.50 -5.63 -9.72
C PRO A 49 0.55 -6.40 -10.63
N LYS A 50 0.39 -5.95 -11.88
CA LYS A 50 -0.57 -6.52 -12.85
C LYS A 50 -0.38 -8.03 -13.02
N ASP A 51 0.87 -8.44 -13.17
CA ASP A 51 1.27 -9.82 -13.46
C ASP A 51 1.51 -10.68 -12.19
N GLN A 52 1.19 -10.15 -11.00
CA GLN A 52 1.31 -10.85 -9.71
C GLN A 52 -0.03 -10.87 -8.97
N PRO A 53 -0.96 -11.79 -9.31
CA PRO A 53 -2.29 -11.83 -8.72
C PRO A 53 -2.36 -12.52 -7.35
N ASP A 54 -1.28 -13.15 -6.89
CA ASP A 54 -1.25 -14.02 -5.70
C ASP A 54 -0.98 -13.28 -4.38
N VAL A 55 -0.42 -12.06 -4.47
CA VAL A 55 -0.11 -11.20 -3.31
C VAL A 55 -0.66 -9.79 -3.54
N GLU A 56 -1.40 -9.28 -2.54
CA GLU A 56 -1.94 -7.93 -2.54
C GLU A 56 -1.27 -7.06 -1.46
N ILE A 57 -1.12 -5.78 -1.75
CA ILE A 57 -0.62 -4.76 -0.82
C ILE A 57 -1.83 -4.01 -0.25
N ILE A 58 -2.05 -4.12 1.05
CA ILE A 58 -3.06 -3.36 1.77
C ILE A 58 -2.52 -1.95 2.02
N LEU A 59 -3.26 -0.94 1.58
CA LEU A 59 -3.01 0.46 1.94
C LEU A 59 -3.70 0.73 3.28
N GLN A 60 -3.01 0.40 4.37
CA GLN A 60 -3.55 0.46 5.73
C GLN A 60 -3.54 1.90 6.25
N ALA A 61 -4.70 2.47 6.55
CA ALA A 61 -4.78 3.80 7.14
C ALA A 61 -4.25 3.82 8.58
N THR A 62 -3.75 4.98 9.02
CA THR A 62 -3.17 5.18 10.36
C THR A 62 -4.19 5.06 11.49
N ASP A 63 -5.49 5.18 11.20
CA ASP A 63 -6.59 4.96 12.15
C ASP A 63 -7.02 3.48 12.27
N TRP A 64 -6.35 2.56 11.57
CA TRP A 64 -6.58 1.12 11.75
C TRP A 64 -5.88 0.59 12.99
N GLY A 65 -6.66 0.17 13.99
CA GLY A 65 -6.18 -0.65 15.10
C GLY A 65 -6.95 -0.44 16.39
N VAL A 66 -6.57 -1.22 17.40
CA VAL A 66 -6.95 -1.05 18.81
C VAL A 66 -5.66 -0.81 19.59
N GLU A 67 -5.69 0.13 20.56
CA GLU A 67 -4.51 0.66 21.25
C GLU A 67 -3.54 -0.43 21.77
N PRO A 68 -2.22 -0.22 21.58
CA PRO A 68 -1.46 0.61 22.54
C PRO A 68 -0.77 1.85 21.94
N ILE A 69 -0.95 2.12 20.64
CA ILE A 69 -0.35 3.28 19.97
C ILE A 69 -1.42 4.15 19.32
N THR A 70 -1.26 5.46 19.40
CA THR A 70 -2.21 6.44 18.86
C THR A 70 -2.08 6.57 17.34
N THR A 71 -3.08 7.21 16.70
CA THR A 71 -3.03 7.54 15.27
C THR A 71 -1.85 8.45 14.94
N GLU A 72 -1.50 9.41 15.80
CA GLU A 72 -0.35 10.29 15.62
C GLU A 72 0.98 9.52 15.66
N GLU A 73 1.11 8.57 16.58
CA GLU A 73 2.30 7.70 16.67
C GLU A 73 2.44 6.83 15.42
N ARG A 74 1.32 6.31 14.88
CA ARG A 74 1.30 5.59 13.61
C ARG A 74 1.68 6.49 12.43
N ALA A 75 1.11 7.69 12.35
CA ALA A 75 1.44 8.67 11.31
C ALA A 75 2.95 9.00 11.31
N ALA A 76 3.56 9.07 12.50
CA ALA A 76 5.00 9.29 12.64
C ALA A 76 5.89 8.14 12.10
N LEU A 77 5.32 6.96 11.80
CA LEU A 77 6.02 5.81 11.22
C LEU A 77 5.91 5.73 9.68
N VAL A 78 4.97 6.47 9.07
CA VAL A 78 4.77 6.45 7.62
C VAL A 78 6.08 6.80 6.90
N GLY A 79 6.50 5.94 5.98
CA GLY A 79 7.74 6.09 5.20
C GLY A 79 9.05 5.77 5.94
N LYS A 80 9.04 5.45 7.24
CA LYS A 80 10.28 5.22 8.02
C LYS A 80 10.82 3.78 8.00
N ALA A 81 10.01 2.82 7.58
CA ALA A 81 10.42 1.41 7.48
C ALA A 81 9.75 0.75 6.27
N PRO A 82 10.12 1.13 5.02
CA PRO A 82 9.55 0.49 3.85
C PRO A 82 9.96 -0.99 3.81
N GLY A 83 8.97 -1.89 3.92
CA GLY A 83 9.16 -3.34 3.85
C GLY A 83 8.88 -3.94 2.47
N LEU A 84 8.57 -3.11 1.47
CA LEU A 84 8.27 -3.54 0.12
C LEU A 84 9.50 -3.40 -0.78
N LEU A 85 9.78 -4.46 -1.53
CA LEU A 85 10.77 -4.46 -2.59
C LEU A 85 10.06 -4.84 -3.89
N PHE A 86 10.19 -3.99 -4.91
CA PHE A 86 9.65 -4.24 -6.24
C PHE A 86 10.77 -4.67 -7.17
N GLN A 87 10.50 -5.69 -7.99
CA GLN A 87 11.37 -6.07 -9.09
C GLN A 87 10.98 -5.29 -10.35
N THR A 88 11.98 -4.84 -11.10
CA THR A 88 11.82 -4.27 -12.44
C THR A 88 12.82 -4.89 -13.41
N ASN A 89 12.49 -4.84 -14.71
CA ASN A 89 13.35 -5.27 -15.80
C ASN A 89 14.42 -4.22 -16.18
N ASP A 90 14.17 -2.93 -15.93
CA ASP A 90 15.13 -1.85 -16.21
C ASP A 90 15.04 -0.75 -15.13
N ILE A 91 15.86 -0.90 -14.09
CA ILE A 91 15.89 0.05 -12.97
C ILE A 91 16.29 1.46 -13.39
N LYS A 92 17.10 1.63 -14.44
CA LYS A 92 17.54 2.97 -14.86
C LYS A 92 16.42 3.72 -15.55
N ALA A 93 15.73 3.05 -16.47
CA ALA A 93 14.58 3.64 -17.17
C ALA A 93 13.46 3.99 -16.18
N ASP A 94 13.15 3.09 -15.25
CA ASP A 94 12.06 3.31 -14.29
C ASP A 94 12.38 4.41 -13.29
N VAL A 95 13.62 4.52 -12.81
CA VAL A 95 14.03 5.64 -11.95
C VAL A 95 13.83 6.98 -12.65
N GLU A 96 14.24 7.10 -13.92
CA GLU A 96 14.06 8.35 -14.67
C GLU A 96 12.57 8.65 -14.92
N ALA A 97 11.77 7.62 -15.24
CA ALA A 97 10.32 7.77 -15.40
C ALA A 97 9.61 8.20 -14.11
N LEU A 98 10.00 7.62 -12.97
CA LEU A 98 9.44 7.96 -11.65
C LEU A 98 9.84 9.37 -11.21
N LYS A 99 11.10 9.78 -11.42
CA LYS A 99 11.53 11.17 -11.18
C LYS A 99 10.73 12.18 -12.00
N ALA A 100 10.46 11.86 -13.27
CA ALA A 100 9.65 12.72 -14.14
C ALA A 100 8.19 12.85 -13.65
N LYS A 101 7.70 11.91 -12.84
CA LYS A 101 6.40 11.95 -12.17
C LYS A 101 6.46 12.57 -10.75
N GLY A 102 7.62 13.04 -10.31
CA GLY A 102 7.80 13.71 -9.01
C GLY A 102 8.05 12.77 -7.83
N VAL A 103 8.48 11.54 -8.09
CA VAL A 103 8.97 10.60 -7.07
C VAL A 103 10.44 10.84 -6.77
#